data_AF-A0A949PIM3-F1
#
_entry.id   AF-A0A949PIM3-F1
#
_cell.length_a   1.000
_cell.length_b   1.000
_cell.length_c   1.000
_cell.angle_alpha   90.00
_cell.angle_beta   90.00
_cell.angle_gamma   90.00
#
_symmetry.space_group_name_H-M   'P 1'
#
loop_
_entity.id
_entity.type
_entity.pdbx_description
1 polymer ?
#
loop_
_entity_poly.entity_id
_entity_poly.type
_entity_poly.pdbx_seq_one_letter_code
_entity_poly.pdbx_strand_id
1 'polypeptide(L)'
;MTSVDQTTKRSKTPLLDTVNVPADLRKLPESDLRQLADELRSEMIDAVSITGGHLGAGLGVVELTAAIHHVFNTPEDKLIWDVGHQCYPH
;
A
#
# COMPACT_ATOMS: atom_id res chain seq x y z
N MET A 1 -28.21 -21.75 16.43
CA MET A 1 -27.13 -21.04 17.16
C MET A 1 -25.84 -21.23 16.37
N THR A 2 -25.75 -20.57 15.22
CA THR A 2 -24.58 -20.64 14.34
C THR A 2 -23.86 -19.31 14.45
N SER A 3 -22.78 -19.31 15.24
CA SER A 3 -21.85 -18.19 15.33
C SER A 3 -21.09 -18.14 13.99
N VAL A 4 -21.46 -17.19 13.14
CA VAL A 4 -20.67 -16.82 11.97
C VAL A 4 -19.61 -15.85 12.47
N ASP A 5 -18.50 -16.37 12.99
CA ASP A 5 -17.29 -15.59 13.20
C ASP A 5 -16.51 -15.58 11.87
N GLN A 6 -16.91 -14.70 10.97
CA GLN A 6 -16.13 -14.31 9.80
C GLN A 6 -15.26 -13.12 10.21
N THR A 7 -14.31 -13.35 11.10
CA THR A 7 -13.18 -12.44 11.28
C THR A 7 -12.39 -12.47 9.98
N THR A 8 -12.39 -11.34 9.26
CA THR A 8 -11.75 -11.15 7.97
C THR A 8 -10.32 -11.69 8.01
N LYS A 9 -10.01 -12.67 7.15
CA LYS A 9 -8.67 -13.24 7.02
C LYS A 9 -7.74 -12.17 6.48
N ARG A 10 -7.03 -11.46 7.37
CA ARG A 10 -6.07 -10.41 6.98
C ARG A 10 -5.01 -10.99 6.05
N SER A 11 -4.70 -10.27 4.96
CA SER A 11 -3.61 -10.59 4.05
C SER A 11 -2.29 -10.69 4.82
N LYS A 12 -1.42 -11.60 4.38
CA LYS A 12 -0.07 -11.71 4.92
C LYS A 12 0.83 -10.74 4.16
N THR A 13 1.44 -9.83 4.90
CA THR A 13 2.20 -8.69 4.36
C THR A 13 3.62 -8.63 4.93
N PRO A 14 4.39 -9.74 4.93
CA PRO A 14 5.66 -9.83 5.67
C PRO A 14 6.72 -8.82 5.26
N LEU A 15 6.72 -8.33 4.02
CA LEU A 15 7.65 -7.31 3.55
C LEU A 15 7.11 -5.90 3.85
N LEU A 16 5.83 -5.65 3.56
CA LEU A 16 5.16 -4.38 3.87
C LEU A 16 5.16 -4.10 5.38
N ASP A 17 5.06 -5.13 6.23
CA ASP A 17 5.16 -5.03 7.69
C ASP A 17 6.52 -4.50 8.17
N THR A 18 7.55 -4.54 7.31
CA THR A 18 8.88 -3.97 7.60
C THR A 18 9.00 -2.48 7.26
N VAL A 19 8.04 -1.94 6.52
CA VAL A 19 8.02 -0.55 6.06
C VAL A 19 7.20 0.30 7.02
N ASN A 20 7.85 1.11 7.84
CA ASN A 20 7.16 2.03 8.76
C ASN A 20 7.26 3.49 8.31
N VAL A 21 8.33 3.83 7.59
CA VAL A 21 8.57 5.16 7.05
C VAL A 21 9.11 5.08 5.62
N PRO A 22 9.01 6.14 4.79
CA PRO A 22 9.53 6.12 3.41
C PRO A 22 11.03 5.75 3.32
N ALA A 23 11.81 6.07 4.36
CA ALA A 23 13.22 5.70 4.43
C ALA A 23 13.46 4.18 4.51
N ASP A 24 12.48 3.40 4.92
CA ASP A 24 12.58 1.94 4.94
C ASP A 24 12.41 1.36 3.53
N LEU A 25 11.51 1.93 2.70
CA LEU A 25 11.38 1.54 1.29
C LEU A 25 12.72 1.62 0.57
N ARG A 26 13.44 2.73 0.75
CA ARG A 26 14.74 2.99 0.08
C ARG A 26 15.83 2.00 0.44
N LYS A 27 15.68 1.26 1.54
CA LYS A 27 16.62 0.21 1.96
C LYS A 27 16.33 -1.13 1.29
N LEU A 28 15.15 -1.30 0.70
CA LEU A 28 14.78 -2.52 0.01
C LEU A 28 15.56 -2.65 -1.31
N PRO A 29 16.02 -3.86 -1.66
CA PRO A 29 16.54 -4.09 -2.99
C PRO A 29 15.41 -3.95 -4.02
N GLU A 30 15.73 -3.47 -5.22
CA GLU A 30 14.75 -3.26 -6.29
C GLU A 30 13.96 -4.54 -6.64
N SER A 31 14.57 -5.72 -6.45
CA SER A 31 13.92 -7.02 -6.63
C SER A 31 12.68 -7.22 -5.77
N ASP A 32 12.64 -6.57 -4.60
CA ASP A 32 11.60 -6.77 -3.60
C ASP A 32 10.42 -5.80 -3.82
N LEU A 33 10.60 -4.76 -4.65
CA LEU A 33 9.54 -3.77 -4.92
C LEU A 33 8.28 -4.39 -5.54
N ARG A 34 8.44 -5.46 -6.32
CA ARG A 34 7.30 -6.18 -6.88
C ARG A 34 6.49 -6.86 -5.77
N GLN A 35 7.15 -7.56 -4.85
CA GLN A 35 6.48 -8.18 -3.71
C GLN A 35 5.82 -7.13 -2.83
N LEU A 36 6.51 -6.02 -2.56
CA LEU A 36 5.97 -4.92 -1.77
C LEU A 36 4.69 -4.36 -2.40
N ALA A 37 4.67 -4.14 -3.72
CA ALA A 37 3.49 -3.67 -4.43
C ALA A 37 2.33 -4.68 -4.37
N ASP A 38 2.63 -5.98 -4.49
CA ASP A 38 1.61 -7.03 -4.38
C ASP A 38 1.01 -7.08 -2.96
N GLU A 39 1.83 -6.95 -1.92
CA GLU A 39 1.38 -6.90 -0.52
C GLU A 39 0.58 -5.63 -0.20
N LEU A 40 1.05 -4.46 -0.67
CA LEU A 40 0.34 -3.18 -0.51
C LEU A 40 -1.03 -3.21 -1.18
N ARG A 41 -1.12 -3.80 -2.38
CA ARG A 41 -2.39 -4.00 -3.08
C ARG A 41 -3.35 -4.90 -2.28
N SER A 42 -2.85 -6.01 -1.75
CA SER A 42 -3.64 -6.92 -0.93
C SER A 42 -4.19 -6.22 0.33
N GLU A 43 -3.35 -5.46 1.03
CA GLU A 43 -3.77 -4.70 2.22
C GLU A 43 -4.83 -3.65 1.87
N MET A 44 -4.66 -2.94 0.74
CA MET A 44 -5.65 -1.99 0.27
C MET A 44 -7.00 -2.64 -0.06
N ILE A 45 -7.01 -3.83 -0.68
CA ILE A 45 -8.26 -4.56 -0.97
C ILE A 45 -8.93 -5.03 0.31
N ASP A 46 -8.17 -5.52 1.28
CA ASP A 46 -8.70 -5.99 2.56
C ASP A 46 -9.29 -4.85 3.38
N ALA A 47 -8.57 -3.73 3.50
CA ALA A 47 -8.99 -2.57 4.28
C ALA A 47 -10.35 -2.01 3.81
N VAL A 48 -10.69 -2.19 2.54
CA VAL A 48 -11.84 -1.55 1.91
C VAL A 48 -12.97 -2.49 1.57
N SER A 49 -12.70 -3.80 1.59
CA SER A 49 -13.72 -4.85 1.60
C SER A 49 -14.72 -4.67 2.75
N ILE A 50 -14.29 -4.00 3.83
CA ILE A 50 -15.06 -3.74 5.04
C ILE A 50 -15.88 -2.45 4.94
N THR A 51 -15.40 -1.43 4.24
CA THR A 51 -15.96 -0.07 4.27
C THR A 51 -16.80 0.29 3.05
N GLY A 52 -16.55 -0.31 1.89
CA GLY A 52 -17.19 0.05 0.62
C GLY A 52 -16.74 1.44 0.12
N GLY A 53 -16.14 1.52 -1.09
CA GLY A 53 -15.64 2.81 -1.59
C GLY A 53 -14.96 2.77 -2.96
N HIS A 54 -14.56 3.96 -3.45
CA HIS A 54 -13.95 4.20 -4.75
C HIS A 54 -12.44 3.92 -4.78
N LEU A 55 -12.03 2.64 -4.78
CA LEU A 55 -10.60 2.27 -4.78
C LEU A 55 -9.99 1.97 -6.14
N GLY A 56 -10.78 2.00 -7.22
CA GLY A 56 -10.23 1.82 -8.57
C GLY A 56 -9.06 2.78 -8.84
N ALA A 57 -9.12 4.01 -8.33
CA ALA A 57 -8.06 4.99 -8.49
C ALA A 57 -6.79 4.67 -7.69
N GLY A 58 -6.92 4.29 -6.41
CA GLY A 58 -5.77 3.95 -5.57
C GLY A 58 -5.07 2.66 -6.03
N LEU A 59 -5.82 1.64 -6.45
CA LEU A 59 -5.25 0.38 -6.96
C LEU A 59 -4.43 0.57 -8.24
N GLY A 60 -4.76 1.59 -9.05
CA GLY A 60 -4.06 1.91 -10.28
C GLY A 60 -2.71 2.60 -10.10
N VAL A 61 -2.37 3.06 -8.89
CA VAL A 61 -1.13 3.80 -8.62
C VAL A 61 -0.22 3.12 -7.59
N VAL A 62 -0.52 1.90 -7.15
CA VAL A 62 0.28 1.15 -6.15
C VAL A 62 1.76 1.08 -6.52
N GLU A 63 2.08 0.62 -7.73
CA GLU A 63 3.47 0.51 -8.20
C GLU A 63 4.14 1.88 -8.33
N LEU A 64 3.40 2.88 -8.81
CA LEU A 64 3.90 4.24 -8.96
C LEU A 64 4.29 4.83 -7.60
N THR A 65 3.42 4.67 -6.61
CA THR A 65 3.67 5.15 -5.24
C THR A 65 4.88 4.48 -4.61
N ALA A 66 4.98 3.15 -4.73
CA ALA A 66 6.13 2.40 -4.23
C ALA A 66 7.43 2.85 -4.91
N ALA A 67 7.44 3.00 -6.23
CA ALA A 67 8.61 3.46 -6.97
C ALA A 67 9.02 4.89 -6.58
N ILE A 68 8.06 5.81 -6.45
CA ILE A 68 8.34 7.20 -6.06
C ILE A 68 8.99 7.24 -4.67
N HIS A 69 8.45 6.54 -3.67
CA HIS A 69 9.03 6.54 -2.32
C HIS A 69 10.34 5.78 -2.20
N HIS A 70 10.62 4.84 -3.12
CA HIS A 70 11.91 4.18 -3.24
C HIS A 70 12.99 5.09 -3.83
N VAL A 71 12.65 5.90 -4.83
CA VAL A 71 13.62 6.75 -5.55
C VAL A 71 13.80 8.12 -4.90
N PHE A 72 12.71 8.77 -4.46
CA PHE A 72 12.74 10.12 -3.91
C PHE A 72 12.89 10.13 -2.39
N ASN A 73 13.58 11.15 -1.88
CA ASN A 73 13.82 11.35 -0.46
C ASN A 73 12.68 12.12 0.21
N THR A 74 11.44 11.60 0.15
CA THR A 74 10.32 12.19 0.88
C THR A 74 10.54 12.06 2.40
N PRO A 75 10.24 13.09 3.22
CA PRO A 75 9.50 14.32 2.88
C PRO A 75 10.37 15.52 2.47
N GLU A 76 11.69 15.38 2.31
CA GLU A 76 12.56 16.46 1.81
C GLU A 76 12.16 16.82 0.38
N ASP A 77 12.12 15.81 -0.49
CA ASP A 77 11.50 15.93 -1.80
C ASP A 77 9.98 16.05 -1.65
N LYS A 78 9.40 17.06 -2.31
CA LYS A 78 7.96 17.32 -2.26
C LYS A 78 7.25 16.52 -3.34
N LEU A 79 6.51 15.50 -2.90
CA LEU A 79 5.56 14.76 -3.73
C LEU A 79 4.17 15.38 -3.61
N ILE A 80 3.56 15.73 -4.74
CA ILE A 80 2.21 16.28 -4.80
C ILE A 80 1.37 15.35 -5.68
N TRP A 81 0.28 14.85 -5.11
CA TRP A 81 -0.76 14.15 -5.85
C TRP A 81 -1.88 15.12 -6.21
N ASP A 82 -2.25 15.19 -7.49
CA ASP A 82 -3.39 15.99 -7.92
C ASP A 82 -4.71 15.36 -7.43
N VAL A 83 -5.63 16.19 -6.92
CA VAL A 83 -6.89 15.83 -6.25
C VAL A 83 -6.75 14.99 -4.97
N GLY A 84 -6.08 13.84 -5.04
CA GLY A 84 -5.73 13.01 -3.87
C GLY A 84 -6.56 11.73 -3.68
N HIS A 85 -7.55 11.47 -4.52
CA HIS A 85 -8.42 10.28 -4.45
C HIS A 85 -7.67 8.95 -4.73
N GLN A 86 -6.47 9.03 -5.27
CA GLN A 86 -5.56 7.93 -5.55
C GLN A 86 -4.50 7.71 -4.47
N CYS A 87 -4.45 8.54 -3.42
CA CYS A 87 -3.35 8.57 -2.46
C CYS A 87 -3.40 7.55 -1.34
N TYR A 88 -4.33 6.59 -1.35
CA TYR A 88 -4.33 5.57 -0.30
C TYR A 88 -3.05 4.73 -0.17
N PRO A 89 -2.30 4.42 -1.26
CA PRO A 89 -1.00 3.77 -1.11
C PRO A 89 0.14 4.72 -0.63
N HIS A 90 -0.09 6.04 -0.59
CA HIS A 90 0.91 7.06 -0.22
C HIS A 90 0.90 7.33 1.28
#